data_AF-A0A497MBK4-F1
#
_entry.id   AF-A0A497MBK4-F1
#
_cell.length_a   1.000
_cell.length_b   1.000
_cell.length_c   1.000
_cell.angle_alpha   90.00
_cell.angle_beta   90.00
_cell.angle_gamma   90.00
#
_symmetry.space_group_name_H-M   'P 1'
#
loop_
_entity.id
_entity.type
_entity.pdbx_description
1 polymer ?
#
loop_
_entity_poly.entity_id
_entity_poly.type
_entity_poly.pdbx_seq_one_letter_code
_entity_poly.pdbx_strand_id
1 'polypeptide(L)'
;MYAFLHHYYVVSSVRSDKSRIIDPCGRILAQTDWWVNVIYRDINLDYVVAHYDFNYSIPDKILKAYPGRVKVKSYTDDSLFLVEPIDDSITTKQLQEEFGFESAAQYFQRHREAYKRILEGKPPLPQKAAHGDRPQYAKTD
;
A
#
# COMPACT_ATOMS: atom_id res chain seq x y z
N MET A 1 15.11 2.29 -1.91
CA MET A 1 15.00 1.54 -0.64
C MET A 1 14.10 2.24 0.37
N TYR A 2 14.31 3.53 0.70
CA TYR A 2 13.50 4.26 1.69
C TYR A 2 12.00 4.36 1.37
N ALA A 3 11.61 4.65 0.12
CA ALA A 3 10.19 4.77 -0.28
C ALA A 3 9.39 3.51 0.09
N PHE A 4 9.89 2.33 -0.29
CA PHE A 4 9.28 1.04 0.02
C PHE A 4 9.29 0.70 1.51
N LEU A 5 10.39 0.95 2.22
CA LEU A 5 10.50 0.59 3.64
C LEU A 5 9.60 1.40 4.57
N HIS A 6 9.30 2.64 4.19
CA HIS A 6 8.49 3.56 4.99
C HIS A 6 7.14 3.88 4.35
N HIS A 7 6.88 3.36 3.15
CA HIS A 7 5.69 3.63 2.36
C HIS A 7 5.41 5.12 2.17
N TYR A 8 6.45 5.90 1.82
CA TYR A 8 6.31 7.31 1.49
C TYR A 8 6.61 7.59 0.03
N TYR A 9 5.91 8.56 -0.54
CA TYR A 9 6.36 9.22 -1.76
C TYR A 9 7.74 9.85 -1.54
N VAL A 10 8.65 9.66 -2.49
CA VAL A 10 9.99 10.28 -2.47
C VAL A 10 10.15 11.12 -3.72
N VAL A 11 10.43 12.41 -3.52
CA VAL A 11 10.82 13.33 -4.59
C VAL A 11 12.29 13.67 -4.39
N SER A 12 13.13 13.31 -5.35
CA SER A 12 14.58 13.49 -5.25
C SER A 12 15.06 14.64 -6.12
N SER A 13 16.04 15.40 -5.62
CA SER A 13 16.88 16.28 -6.42
C SER A 13 18.32 15.78 -6.35
N VAL A 14 18.92 15.48 -7.50
CA VAL A 14 20.28 14.91 -7.59
C VAL A 14 21.15 15.74 -8.53
N ARG A 15 22.48 15.62 -8.39
CA ARG A 15 23.43 16.32 -9.28
C ARG A 15 23.50 15.71 -10.68
N SER A 16 23.06 14.47 -10.85
CA SER A 16 22.89 13.87 -12.17
C SER A 16 21.60 14.38 -12.84
N ASP A 17 21.40 14.04 -14.11
CA ASP A 17 20.18 14.39 -14.85
C ASP A 17 18.98 13.51 -14.47
N LYS A 18 19.04 12.67 -13.41
CA LYS A 18 18.03 11.63 -13.08
C LYS A 18 17.32 11.85 -11.73
N SER A 19 16.77 13.04 -11.53
CA SER A 19 15.80 13.32 -10.45
C SER A 19 14.51 12.54 -10.68
N ARG A 20 13.84 12.08 -9.62
CA ARG A 20 12.72 11.13 -9.68
C ARG A 20 11.59 11.51 -8.71
N ILE A 21 10.37 11.23 -9.12
CA ILE A 21 9.22 11.06 -8.23
C ILE A 21 8.99 9.55 -8.11
N ILE A 22 9.00 9.02 -6.90
CA ILE A 22 8.91 7.60 -6.60
C ILE A 22 7.71 7.37 -5.69
N ASP A 23 6.91 6.36 -6.01
CA ASP A 23 5.74 6.00 -5.22
C ASP A 23 6.09 5.22 -3.93
N PRO A 24 5.13 5.06 -3.00
CA PRO A 24 5.31 4.31 -1.76
C PRO A 24 5.73 2.84 -1.91
N CYS A 25 5.59 2.27 -3.11
CA CYS A 25 6.01 0.91 -3.45
C CYS A 25 7.36 0.88 -4.21
N GLY A 26 8.03 2.02 -4.35
CA GLY A 26 9.34 2.14 -4.98
C GLY A 26 9.33 2.25 -6.51
N ARG A 27 8.18 2.45 -7.15
CA ARG A 27 8.07 2.64 -8.60
C ARG A 27 8.32 4.10 -8.99
N ILE A 28 9.09 4.29 -10.06
CA ILE A 28 9.37 5.63 -10.61
C ILE A 28 8.12 6.10 -11.36
N LEU A 29 7.54 7.21 -10.92
CA LEU A 29 6.36 7.84 -11.53
C LEU A 29 6.69 8.92 -12.54
N ALA A 30 7.85 9.56 -12.38
CA ALA A 30 8.40 10.54 -13.31
C ALA A 30 9.91 10.64 -13.08
N GLN A 31 10.67 10.96 -14.12
CA GLN A 31 12.12 11.11 -14.05
C GLN A 31 12.59 12.21 -15.01
N THR A 32 13.55 13.03 -14.58
CA THR A 32 14.24 13.96 -15.48
C THR A 32 15.22 13.20 -16.39
N ASP A 33 15.63 13.84 -17.47
CA ASP A 33 16.73 13.38 -18.32
C ASP A 33 17.38 14.57 -19.04
N TRP A 34 18.22 14.28 -20.04
CA TRP A 34 18.90 15.28 -20.84
C TRP A 34 17.92 16.29 -21.49
N TRP A 35 16.73 15.85 -21.87
CA TRP A 35 15.73 16.65 -22.57
C TRP A 35 14.70 17.27 -21.62
N VAL A 36 14.38 16.58 -20.53
CA VAL A 36 13.37 16.97 -19.54
C VAL A 36 14.04 17.31 -18.22
N ASN A 37 14.33 18.59 -18.02
CA ASN A 37 15.03 19.07 -16.82
C ASN A 37 14.11 19.34 -15.61
N VAL A 38 12.79 19.36 -15.82
CA VAL A 38 11.80 19.58 -14.77
C VAL A 38 10.67 18.56 -14.92
N ILE A 39 10.36 17.86 -13.84
CA ILE A 39 9.22 16.96 -13.73
C ILE A 39 8.28 17.44 -12.64
N TYR A 40 6.99 17.19 -12.82
CA TYR A 40 5.96 17.41 -11.80
C TYR A 40 4.90 16.33 -11.92
N ARG A 41 4.15 16.11 -10.84
CA ARG A 41 3.04 15.17 -10.80
C ARG A 41 2.13 15.48 -9.63
N ASP A 42 0.82 15.36 -9.86
CA ASP A 42 -0.14 15.31 -8.77
C ASP A 42 -0.02 13.97 -8.04
N ILE A 43 0.14 14.04 -6.72
CA ILE A 43 0.18 12.88 -5.83
C ILE A 43 -0.96 12.98 -4.83
N ASN A 44 -1.61 11.87 -4.56
CA ASN A 44 -2.55 11.81 -3.45
C ASN A 44 -1.77 11.52 -2.15
N LEU A 45 -1.98 12.34 -1.12
CA LEU A 45 -1.39 12.15 0.21
C LEU A 45 -2.28 11.31 1.13
N ASP A 46 -3.57 11.18 0.82
CA ASP A 46 -4.47 10.22 1.42
C ASP A 46 -4.39 8.91 0.63
N TYR A 47 -3.45 8.05 0.99
CA TYR A 47 -3.27 6.72 0.39
C TYR A 47 -2.98 5.68 1.46
N VAL A 48 -3.22 4.42 1.12
CA VAL A 48 -2.81 3.29 1.95
C VAL A 48 -2.13 2.24 1.08
N VAL A 49 -0.94 1.82 1.51
CA VAL A 49 -0.28 0.61 1.00
C VAL A 49 -0.72 -0.55 1.88
N ALA A 50 -1.16 -1.64 1.27
CA ALA A 50 -1.57 -2.86 1.97
C ALA A 50 -0.95 -4.09 1.32
N HIS A 51 -0.71 -5.12 2.14
CA HIS A 51 -0.18 -6.40 1.68
C HIS A 51 -1.33 -7.33 1.28
N TYR A 52 -1.14 -8.15 0.25
CA TYR A 52 -2.17 -9.05 -0.28
C TYR A 52 -2.56 -10.15 0.69
N ASP A 53 -1.61 -10.61 1.51
CA ASP A 53 -1.92 -11.54 2.59
C ASP A 53 -2.90 -10.91 3.58
N PHE A 54 -4.01 -11.60 3.86
CA PHE A 54 -5.19 -11.11 4.59
C PHE A 54 -6.03 -10.02 3.88
N ASN A 55 -5.65 -9.55 2.69
CA ASN A 55 -6.39 -8.52 1.97
C ASN A 55 -6.68 -8.90 0.51
N TYR A 56 -6.70 -10.20 0.20
CA TYR A 56 -6.69 -10.71 -1.17
C TYR A 56 -7.83 -10.17 -2.05
N SER A 57 -9.05 -10.11 -1.52
CA SER A 57 -10.25 -9.63 -2.24
C SER A 57 -10.52 -8.13 -2.10
N ILE A 58 -9.73 -7.39 -1.32
CA ILE A 58 -9.96 -5.97 -1.02
C ILE A 58 -9.92 -5.10 -2.28
N PRO A 59 -8.92 -5.21 -3.17
CA PRO A 59 -8.90 -4.43 -4.40
C PRO A 59 -10.19 -4.56 -5.21
N ASP A 60 -10.70 -5.78 -5.39
CA ASP A 60 -11.90 -6.01 -6.19
C ASP A 60 -13.14 -5.43 -5.51
N LYS A 61 -13.27 -5.59 -4.19
CA LYS A 61 -14.39 -5.04 -3.41
C LYS A 61 -14.44 -3.52 -3.48
N ILE A 62 -13.29 -2.86 -3.32
CA ILE A 62 -13.17 -1.39 -3.43
C ILE A 62 -13.58 -0.94 -4.83
N LEU A 63 -13.04 -1.55 -5.88
CA LEU A 63 -13.34 -1.17 -7.27
C LEU A 63 -14.80 -1.42 -7.64
N LYS A 64 -15.44 -2.46 -7.07
CA LYS A 64 -16.85 -2.78 -7.26
C LYS A 64 -17.78 -1.78 -6.56
N ALA A 65 -17.45 -1.38 -5.32
CA ALA A 65 -18.26 -0.44 -4.53
C ALA A 65 -18.07 1.03 -4.97
N TYR A 66 -16.86 1.39 -5.40
CA TYR A 66 -16.48 2.76 -5.75
C TYR A 66 -15.92 2.88 -7.18
N PRO A 67 -16.70 2.50 -8.21
CA PRO A 67 -16.23 2.47 -9.58
C PRO A 67 -15.81 3.87 -10.05
N GLY A 68 -14.56 4.01 -10.45
CA GLY A 68 -14.00 5.28 -10.91
C GLY A 68 -13.85 6.36 -9.84
N ARG A 69 -14.05 6.04 -8.56
CA ARG A 69 -13.89 6.97 -7.42
C ARG A 69 -12.70 6.62 -6.52
N VAL A 70 -12.19 5.40 -6.65
CA VAL A 70 -10.97 4.95 -5.97
C VAL A 70 -10.06 4.28 -6.99
N LYS A 71 -8.77 4.61 -6.94
CA LYS A 71 -7.72 3.98 -7.72
C LYS A 71 -7.02 2.92 -6.90
N VAL A 72 -6.89 1.73 -7.48
CA VAL A 72 -6.08 0.65 -6.89
C VAL A 72 -4.97 0.27 -7.88
N LYS A 73 -3.72 0.27 -7.41
CA LYS A 73 -2.56 -0.20 -8.17
C LYS A 73 -2.00 -1.45 -7.50
N SER A 74 -1.86 -2.52 -8.26
CA SER A 74 -1.34 -3.80 -7.79
C SER A 74 0.12 -3.99 -8.16
N TYR A 75 0.92 -4.42 -7.19
CA TYR A 75 2.32 -4.79 -7.35
C TYR A 75 2.49 -6.25 -6.91
N THR A 76 2.12 -7.18 -7.79
CA THR A 76 2.04 -8.61 -7.49
C THR A 76 3.38 -9.22 -7.09
N ASP A 77 4.47 -8.77 -7.71
CA ASP A 77 5.83 -9.25 -7.40
C ASP A 77 6.24 -8.93 -5.96
N ASP A 78 5.73 -7.82 -5.42
CA ASP A 78 5.98 -7.36 -4.07
C ASP A 78 4.87 -7.79 -3.08
N SER A 79 3.82 -8.47 -3.57
CA SER A 79 2.60 -8.79 -2.81
C SER A 79 1.97 -7.57 -2.13
N LEU A 80 2.08 -6.39 -2.75
CA LEU A 80 1.49 -5.13 -2.26
C LEU A 80 0.47 -4.57 -3.24
N PHE A 81 -0.42 -3.74 -2.72
CA PHE A 81 -1.25 -2.84 -3.52
C PHE A 81 -1.37 -1.47 -2.85
N LEU A 82 -1.57 -0.45 -3.67
CA LEU A 82 -1.75 0.95 -3.27
C LEU A 82 -3.20 1.35 -3.55
N VAL A 83 -3.89 1.88 -2.55
CA VAL A 83 -5.25 2.42 -2.65
C VAL A 83 -5.19 3.93 -2.50
N GLU A 84 -5.78 4.64 -3.46
CA GLU A 84 -5.86 6.10 -3.50
C GLU A 84 -7.30 6.51 -3.85
N PRO A 85 -8.10 7.08 -2.92
CA PRO A 85 -9.32 7.78 -3.30
C PRO A 85 -9.01 8.87 -4.34
N ILE A 86 -9.87 9.05 -5.34
CA ILE A 86 -9.76 10.16 -6.30
C ILE A 86 -10.95 11.12 -6.19
N ASP A 87 -11.85 10.84 -5.27
CA ASP A 87 -12.99 11.65 -4.90
C ASP A 87 -12.76 12.19 -3.48
N ASP A 88 -12.77 13.51 -3.33
CA ASP A 88 -12.47 14.21 -2.06
C ASP A 88 -13.48 13.92 -0.94
N SER A 89 -14.62 13.31 -1.24
CA SER A 89 -15.60 12.86 -0.24
C SER A 89 -15.26 11.52 0.42
N ILE A 90 -14.24 10.80 -0.11
CA ILE A 90 -13.82 9.49 0.37
C ILE A 90 -12.44 9.60 0.98
N THR A 91 -12.26 9.01 2.17
CA THR A 91 -10.95 8.91 2.82
C THR A 91 -10.46 7.47 2.86
N THR A 92 -9.14 7.27 2.89
CA THR A 92 -8.58 5.91 3.08
C THR A 92 -9.01 5.28 4.39
N LYS A 93 -9.18 6.08 5.45
CA LYS A 93 -9.69 5.64 6.74
C LYS A 93 -11.09 5.01 6.62
N GLN A 94 -12.00 5.68 5.92
CA GLN A 94 -13.35 5.14 5.66
C GLN A 94 -13.27 3.81 4.91
N LEU A 95 -12.42 3.73 3.88
CA LEU A 95 -12.25 2.47 3.13
C LEU A 95 -11.71 1.35 4.03
N GLN A 96 -10.72 1.63 4.89
CA GLN A 96 -10.17 0.63 5.82
C GLN A 96 -11.21 0.14 6.82
N GLU A 97 -12.03 1.03 7.36
CA GLU A 97 -13.12 0.70 8.29
C GLU A 97 -14.24 -0.09 7.59
N GLU A 98 -14.64 0.32 6.39
CA GLU A 98 -15.72 -0.32 5.62
C GLU A 98 -15.35 -1.74 5.16
N PHE A 99 -14.15 -1.91 4.59
CA PHE A 99 -13.74 -3.19 4.00
C PHE A 99 -12.92 -4.08 4.95
N GLY A 100 -12.57 -3.57 6.13
CA GLY A 100 -11.84 -4.29 7.17
C GLY A 100 -10.47 -4.76 6.69
N PHE A 101 -9.58 -3.82 6.34
CA PHE A 101 -8.22 -4.15 5.91
C PHE A 101 -7.14 -3.33 6.59
N GLU A 102 -6.00 -3.98 6.80
CA GLU A 102 -4.83 -3.38 7.42
C GLU A 102 -3.85 -2.81 6.39
N SER A 103 -3.12 -1.78 6.80
CA SER A 103 -1.96 -1.29 6.07
C SER A 103 -0.79 -2.27 6.11
N ALA A 104 0.13 -2.16 5.16
CA ALA A 104 1.38 -2.92 5.12
C ALA A 104 2.23 -2.66 6.38
N ALA A 105 2.20 -1.44 6.92
CA ALA A 105 2.89 -1.13 8.18
C ALA A 105 2.35 -1.95 9.36
N GLN A 106 1.02 -2.05 9.51
CA GLN A 106 0.36 -2.88 10.53
C GLN A 106 0.67 -4.37 10.31
N TYR A 107 0.56 -4.84 9.06
CA TYR A 107 0.91 -6.19 8.65
C TYR A 107 2.35 -6.57 9.03
N PHE A 108 3.33 -5.72 8.73
CA PHE A 108 4.74 -5.98 9.06
C PHE A 108 4.99 -5.92 10.56
N GLN A 109 4.32 -5.00 11.27
CA GLN A 109 4.48 -4.87 12.71
C GLN A 109 4.02 -6.13 13.46
N ARG A 110 2.85 -6.71 13.11
CA ARG A 110 2.39 -7.97 13.74
C ARG A 110 3.35 -9.13 13.49
N HIS A 111 3.96 -9.20 12.31
CA HIS A 111 4.94 -10.24 11.99
C HIS A 111 6.24 -10.04 12.76
N ARG A 112 6.68 -8.79 12.93
CA ARG A 112 7.84 -8.46 13.76
C ARG A 112 7.63 -8.88 15.21
N GLU A 113 6.43 -8.64 15.76
CA GLU A 113 6.06 -9.06 17.12
C GLU A 113 6.00 -10.58 17.26
N ALA A 114 5.38 -11.27 16.30
CA ALA A 114 5.36 -12.74 16.27
C ALA A 114 6.78 -13.31 16.21
N TYR A 115 7.63 -12.76 15.35
CA TYR A 115 9.02 -13.17 15.20
C TYR A 115 9.83 -12.95 16.48
N LYS A 116 9.66 -11.80 17.14
CA LYS A 116 10.30 -11.53 18.43
C LYS A 116 9.95 -12.59 19.49
N ARG A 117 8.69 -13.02 19.57
CA ARG A 117 8.27 -14.08 20.50
C ARG A 117 8.94 -15.42 20.19
N ILE A 118 9.04 -15.77 18.92
CA ILE A 118 9.70 -16.99 18.47
C ILE A 118 11.18 -16.97 18.89
N LEU A 119 11.87 -15.84 18.73
CA LEU A 119 13.25 -15.68 19.20
C LEU A 119 13.39 -15.82 20.72
N GLU A 120 12.35 -15.49 21.48
CA GLU A 120 12.29 -15.72 22.94
C GLU A 120 11.88 -17.17 23.31
N GLY A 121 11.74 -18.07 22.34
CA GLY A 121 11.29 -19.45 22.55
C GLY A 121 9.79 -19.58 22.89
N LYS A 122 9.00 -18.52 22.69
CA LYS A 122 7.56 -18.49 22.95
C LYS A 122 6.77 -18.68 21.64
N PRO A 123 5.60 -19.33 21.67
CA PRO A 123 4.75 -19.38 20.49
C PRO A 123 4.23 -17.97 20.12
N PRO A 124 4.04 -17.69 18.82
CA PRO A 124 3.40 -16.46 18.38
C PRO A 124 1.95 -16.40 18.86
N LEU A 125 1.43 -15.18 19.06
CA LEU A 125 0.01 -15.03 19.37
C LEU A 125 -0.86 -15.38 18.16
N PRO A 126 -2.07 -15.91 18.37
CA PRO A 126 -3.03 -16.09 17.29
C PRO A 126 -3.27 -14.75 16.58
N GLN A 127 -3.04 -14.73 15.27
CA GLN A 127 -3.27 -13.54 14.47
C GLN A 127 -4.76 -13.44 14.14
N LYS A 128 -5.35 -12.28 14.40
CA LYS A 128 -6.73 -11.97 14.01
C LYS A 128 -6.68 -11.06 12.79
N ALA A 129 -7.27 -11.51 11.70
CA ALA A 129 -7.38 -10.72 10.48
C ALA A 129 -8.35 -9.55 10.69
N ALA A 130 -8.03 -8.38 10.12
CA ALA A 130 -8.93 -7.22 10.13
C ALA A 130 -10.27 -7.51 9.41
N HIS A 131 -10.25 -8.47 8.47
CA HIS A 131 -11.41 -8.83 7.66
C HIS A 131 -12.41 -9.78 8.34
N GLY A 132 -12.23 -10.08 9.63
CA GLY A 132 -13.06 -11.05 10.36
C GLY A 132 -13.04 -12.43 9.70
N ASP A 133 -14.22 -13.00 9.47
CA ASP A 133 -14.40 -14.37 8.96
C ASP A 133 -14.30 -14.50 7.43
N ARG A 134 -13.95 -13.43 6.72
CA ARG A 134 -13.76 -13.47 5.26
C ARG A 134 -12.66 -14.49 4.89
N PRO A 135 -12.85 -15.28 3.81
CA PRO A 135 -11.78 -16.15 3.32
C PRO A 135 -10.52 -15.35 2.95
N GLN A 136 -9.36 -15.81 3.44
CA GLN A 136 -8.09 -15.11 3.27
C GLN A 136 -7.62 -15.06 1.80
N TYR A 137 -7.83 -16.14 1.04
CA TYR A 137 -7.35 -16.29 -0.35
C TYR A 137 -8.47 -16.62 -1.33
N ALA A 138 -9.68 -16.12 -1.07
CA ALA A 138 -10.80 -16.27 -2.00
C ALA A 138 -11.42 -14.92 -2.35
N LYS A 139 -11.81 -14.78 -3.61
CA LYS A 139 -12.68 -13.71 -4.09
C LYS A 139 -14.11 -14.23 -4.03
N THR A 140 -14.69 -14.22 -2.83
CA THR A 140 -16.12 -14.47 -2.64
C THR A 140 -16.87 -13.15 -2.75
N ASP A 141 -17.96 -13.17 -3.51
CA ASP A 141 -18.87 -12.03 -3.67
C ASP A 141 -19.59 -11.67 -2.38
#